data_AF-A0A292S0A5-F1
#
_entry.id   AF-A0A292S0A5-F1
#
_cell.length_a   1.000
_cell.length_b   1.000
_cell.length_c   1.000
_cell.angle_alpha   90.00
_cell.angle_beta   90.00
_cell.angle_gamma   90.00
#
_symmetry.space_group_name_H-M   'P 1'
#
loop_
_entity.id
_entity.type
_entity.pdbx_description
1 polymer ?
#
loop_
_entity_poly.entity_id
_entity_poly.type
_entity_poly.pdbx_seq_one_letter_code
_entity_poly.pdbx_strand_id
1 'polypeptide(L)' 'IMNASINQTLARSINTSLTTLITLLALYFLGGVTTRDFVLAMILGIAIGTYSSIFFCSTLVDIWEDKKKSDKAAAV' A
#
# COMPACT_ATOMS: atom_id res chain seq x y z
N ILE A 1 -4.86 -16.96 14.95
CA ILE A 1 -3.84 -16.08 15.57
C ILE A 1 -2.83 -15.59 14.53
N MET A 2 -2.17 -16.48 13.78
CA MET A 2 -1.25 -16.09 12.67
C MET A 2 -1.85 -15.09 11.67
N ASN A 3 -3.09 -15.30 11.20
CA ASN A 3 -3.77 -14.39 10.27
C ASN A 3 -3.96 -12.97 10.85
N ALA A 4 -4.22 -12.84 12.15
CA ALA A 4 -4.40 -11.54 12.79
C ALA A 4 -3.07 -10.76 12.86
N SER A 5 -1.96 -11.45 13.17
CA SER A 5 -0.62 -10.85 13.22
C SER A 5 -0.12 -10.43 11.84
N ILE A 6 -0.40 -11.23 10.81
CA ILE A 6 -0.08 -10.89 9.41
C ILE A 6 -0.90 -9.67 8.97
N ASN A 7 -2.21 -9.66 9.22
CA ASN A 7 -3.07 -8.52 8.88
C ASN A 7 -2.68 -7.25 9.65
N GLN A 8 -2.28 -7.37 10.92
CA GLN A 8 -1.83 -6.23 11.73
C GLN A 8 -0.50 -5.63 11.23
N THR A 9 0.40 -6.48 10.72
CA THR A 9 1.68 -6.03 10.16
C THR A 9 1.49 -5.39 8.79
N LEU A 10 0.61 -5.96 7.95
CA LEU A 10 0.21 -5.39 6.67
C LEU A 10 -0.50 -4.05 6.82
N ALA A 11 -1.46 -3.94 7.74
CA ALA A 11 -2.17 -2.69 8.00
C ALA A 11 -1.24 -1.55 8.44
N ARG A 12 -0.24 -1.84 9.27
CA ARG A 12 0.78 -0.85 9.66
C ARG A 12 1.65 -0.43 8.47
N SER A 13 2.04 -1.36 7.61
CA SER A 13 2.83 -1.09 6.40
C SER A 13 2.08 -0.20 5.41
N ILE A 14 0.79 -0.50 5.19
CA ILE A 14 -0.10 0.28 4.31
C ILE A 14 -0.31 1.70 4.87
N ASN A 15 -0.58 1.85 6.16
CA ASN A 15 -0.78 3.18 6.75
C ASN A 15 0.47 4.07 6.66
N THR A 16 1.65 3.48 6.83
CA THR A 16 2.91 4.24 6.76
C THR A 16 3.20 4.67 5.33
N SER A 17 2.99 3.79 4.35
CA SER A 17 3.19 4.10 2.92
C SER A 17 2.18 5.11 2.37
N LEU A 18 0.93 5.08 2.85
CA LEU A 18 -0.07 6.08 2.49
C LEU A 18 0.31 7.48 3.04
N THR A 19 0.81 7.53 4.27
CA THR A 19 1.20 8.78 4.93
C THR A 19 2.42 9.41 4.25
N THR A 20 3.43 8.62 3.86
CA THR A 20 4.59 9.17 3.12
C THR A 20 4.20 9.75 1.77
N LEU A 21 3.20 9.15 1.10
CA LEU A 21 2.67 9.63 -0.17
C LEU A 21 1.99 10.99 -0.04
N ILE A 22 1.21 11.19 1.02
CA ILE A 22 0.59 12.48 1.36
C ILE A 22 1.67 13.54 1.67
N THR A 23 2.69 13.20 2.44
CA THR A 23 3.79 14.11 2.79
C THR A 23 4.58 14.56 1.57
N LEU A 24 4.84 13.66 0.62
CA LEU A 24 5.54 14.00 -0.63
C LEU A 24 4.71 14.87 -1.56
N LEU A 25 3.39 14.66 -1.61
CA LEU A 25 2.46 15.57 -2.30
C LEU A 25 2.53 16.98 -1.70
N ALA A 26 2.53 17.09 -0.37
CA ALA A 26 2.67 18.39 0.30
C ALA A 26 4.03 19.05 0.00
N LEU A 27 5.12 18.28 0.03
CA LEU A 27 6.46 18.77 -0.31
C LEU A 27 6.60 19.15 -1.79
N TYR A 28 5.85 18.53 -2.70
CA TYR A 28 5.87 18.90 -4.11
C TYR A 28 5.23 20.28 -4.35
N PHE A 29 4.12 20.57 -3.65
CA PHE A 29 3.41 21.85 -3.77
C PHE A 29 4.05 22.98 -2.99
N LEU A 30 4.60 22.72 -1.79
CA LEU A 30 5.21 23.75 -0.92
C LEU A 30 6.75 23.79 -0.99
N GLY A 31 7.39 22.86 -1.70
CA GLY A 31 8.85 22.76 -1.77
C GLY A 31 9.52 23.77 -2.70
N GLY A 32 10.77 24.12 -2.37
CA GLY A 32 11.60 25.02 -3.18
C GLY A 32 12.16 24.35 -4.44
N VAL A 33 12.76 25.14 -5.33
CA VAL A 33 13.27 24.70 -6.65
C VAL A 33 14.26 23.53 -6.56
N THR A 34 15.09 23.48 -5.52
CA THR A 34 16.07 22.40 -5.29
C THR A 34 15.43 21.11 -4.78
N THR A 35 14.38 21.22 -3.96
CA THR A 35 13.64 20.05 -3.47
C THR A 35 12.72 19.47 -4.53
N ARG A 36 12.33 20.26 -5.54
CA ARG A 36 11.40 19.80 -6.58
C ARG A 36 11.97 18.66 -7.42
N ASP A 37 13.24 18.71 -7.81
CA ASP A 37 13.89 17.64 -8.58
C ASP A 37 14.04 16.35 -7.76
N PHE A 38 14.38 16.47 -6.47
CA PHE A 38 14.43 15.34 -5.55
C PHE A 38 13.04 14.72 -5.32
N VAL A 39 12.02 15.56 -5.11
CA VAL A 39 10.64 15.11 -4.92
C VAL A 39 10.09 14.48 -6.20
N LEU A 40 10.46 14.96 -7.40
CA LEU A 40 10.11 14.30 -8.66
C LEU A 40 10.66 12.88 -8.74
N ALA A 41 11.92 12.66 -8.35
CA ALA A 41 12.50 11.31 -8.28
C ALA A 41 11.78 10.43 -7.24
N MET A 42 11.45 10.99 -6.07
CA MET A 42 10.69 10.29 -5.02
C MET A 42 9.26 9.96 -5.47
N ILE A 43 8.58 10.86 -6.18
CA ILE A 43 7.25 10.62 -6.77
C ILE A 43 7.32 9.47 -7.76
N LEU A 44 8.35 9.40 -8.62
CA LEU A 44 8.49 8.29 -9.56
C LEU A 44 8.73 6.96 -8.83
N GLY A 45 9.62 6.95 -7.84
CA GLY A 45 9.91 5.76 -7.03
C GLY A 45 8.70 5.28 -6.24
N ILE A 46 7.91 6.20 -5.67
CA ILE A 46 6.68 5.88 -4.94
C ILE A 46 5.53 5.56 -5.87
N ALA A 47 5.40 6.17 -7.04
CA ALA A 47 4.40 5.76 -8.02
C ALA A 47 4.59 4.28 -8.38
N ILE A 48 5.82 3.84 -8.64
CA ILE A 48 6.15 2.44 -8.93
C ILE A 48 5.96 1.55 -7.68
N GLY A 49 6.44 1.99 -6.52
CA GLY A 49 6.36 1.23 -5.27
C GLY A 49 4.93 1.10 -4.72
N THR A 50 4.11 2.14 -4.86
CA THR A 50 2.70 2.18 -4.49
C THR A 50 1.85 1.39 -5.46
N TYR A 51 2.09 1.47 -6.77
CA TYR A 51 1.39 0.59 -7.71
C TYR A 51 1.66 -0.88 -7.37
N SER A 52 2.91 -1.24 -7.12
CA SER A 52 3.30 -2.60 -6.69
C SER A 52 2.63 -2.99 -5.37
N SER A 53 2.64 -2.13 -4.36
CA SER A 53 2.08 -2.44 -3.04
C SER A 53 0.55 -2.49 -3.03
N ILE A 54 -0.14 -1.59 -3.74
CA ILE A 54 -1.62 -1.60 -3.86
C ILE A 54 -2.06 -2.84 -4.64
N PHE A 55 -1.40 -3.18 -5.75
CA PHE A 55 -1.71 -4.42 -6.48
C PHE A 55 -1.42 -5.64 -5.63
N PHE A 56 -0.32 -5.66 -4.89
CA PHE A 56 0.02 -6.78 -4.02
C PHE A 56 -1.00 -6.94 -2.89
N CYS A 57 -1.44 -5.85 -2.25
CA CYS A 57 -2.47 -5.88 -1.20
C CYS A 57 -3.85 -6.23 -1.74
N SER A 58 -4.25 -5.69 -2.90
CA SER A 58 -5.52 -6.01 -3.55
C SER A 58 -5.57 -7.49 -3.97
N THR A 59 -4.49 -8.00 -4.58
CA THR A 59 -4.33 -9.43 -4.88
C THR A 59 -4.36 -10.29 -3.61
N LEU A 60 -3.72 -9.84 -2.52
CA LEU A 60 -3.72 -10.58 -1.25
C LEU A 60 -5.12 -10.70 -0.65
N VAL A 61 -5.92 -9.63 -0.77
CA VAL A 61 -7.33 -9.62 -0.33
C VAL A 61 -8.19 -10.52 -1.21
N ASP A 62 -8.08 -10.44 -2.53
CA ASP A 62 -8.83 -11.30 -3.47
C ASP A 62 -8.53 -12.79 -3.22
N ILE A 63 -7.25 -13.16 -3.04
CA ILE A 63 -6.85 -14.54 -2.71
C ILE A 63 -7.46 -15.01 -1.38
N TRP A 64 -7.59 -14.10 -0.41
CA TRP A 64 -8.16 -14.42 0.89
C TRP A 64 -9.68 -14.53 0.83
N GLU A 65 -10.35 -13.71 0.01
CA GLU A 65 -11.79 -13.82 -0.28
C GLU A 65 -12.13 -15.11 -1.04
N ASP A 66 -11.34 -15.51 -2.04
CA ASP A 66 -11.52 -16.79 -2.74
C ASP A 66 -11.37 -17.99 -1.81
N LYS A 67 -10.40 -17.98 -0.89
CA LYS A 67 -10.29 -19.02 0.15
C LYS A 67 -11.49 -19.04 1.08
N LYS A 68 -12.01 -17.87 1.47
CA LYS A 68 -13.18 -17.77 2.35
C LYS A 68 -14.47 -18.21 1.64
N LYS A 69 -14.56 -18.00 0.33
CA LYS A 69 -15.69 -18.44 -0.50
C LYS A 69 -15.65 -19.96 -0.72
N SER A 70 -14.46 -20.55 -0.87
CA SER A 70 -14.27 -22.01 -0.93
C SER A 70 -14.58 -22.70 0.40
N ASP A 71 -14.23 -22.11 1.55
CA ASP A 71 -14.55 -22.66 2.88
C ASP A 71 -16.06 -22.59 3.18
N LYS A 72 -16.76 -21.56 2.69
CA LYS A 72 -18.22 -21.47 2.82
C LYS A 72 -18.98 -22.39 1.87
N ALA A 73 -18.43 -22.71 0.70
CA ALA A 73 -19.04 -23.66 -0.25
C ALA A 73 -18.87 -25.13 0.18
N ALA A 74 -17.84 -25.45 0.97
CA ALA A 74 -17.65 -26.79 1.56
C ALA A 74 -18.46 -27.02 2.85
N ALA A 75 -19.08 -25.96 3.39
CA ALA A 75 -19.89 -26.00 4.61
C ALA A 75 -21.41 -25.91 4.34
N VAL A 76 -21.85 -25.97 3.08
CA VAL A 76 -23.26 -26.05 2.63
C VAL A 76 -23.55 -27.42 2.05
#